data_AF-A0A8C6BSN7-F1
#
_entry.id   AF-A0A8C6BSN7-F1
#
_cell.length_a   1.000
_cell.length_b   1.000
_cell.length_c   1.000
_cell.angle_alpha   90.00
_cell.angle_beta   90.00
_cell.angle_gamma   90.00
#
_symmetry.space_group_name_H-M   'P 1'
#
loop_
_entity.id
_entity.type
_entity.pdbx_description
1 polymer ?
#
loop_
_entity_poly.entity_id
_entity_poly.type
_entity_poly.pdbx_seq_one_letter_code
_entity_poly.pdbx_strand_id
1 'polypeptide(L)' 'MPTIKLQSSGGEIFEVDVEIAKQSVTIKTMLEDLGMDDEGDVDPVPLPNVNAAILKKVIQGCTHHKDDPPPPEDGEDKKE' A
#
# COMPACT_ATOMS: atom_id res chain seq x y z
N MET A 1 15.85 -1.43 -5.36
CA MET A 1 14.98 -1.72 -4.21
C MET A 1 13.73 -2.38 -4.77
N PRO A 2 13.19 -3.43 -4.14
CA PRO A 2 11.99 -4.08 -4.65
C PRO A 2 10.84 -3.07 -4.64
N THR A 3 10.10 -2.99 -5.74
CA THR A 3 8.91 -2.15 -5.89
C THR A 3 7.69 -3.03 -6.11
N ILE A 4 6.54 -2.56 -5.66
CA ILE A 4 5.26 -3.22 -5.89
C ILE A 4 4.30 -2.33 -6.66
N LYS A 5 3.51 -2.96 -7.52
CA LYS A 5 2.43 -2.35 -8.29
C LYS A 5 1.12 -2.47 -7.48
N LEU A 6 0.54 -1.35 -7.09
CA LEU A 6 -0.78 -1.27 -6.46
C LEU A 6 -1.78 -0.73 -7.46
N GLN A 7 -2.85 -1.46 -7.75
CA GLN A 7 -3.92 -0.99 -8.63
C GLN A 7 -5.05 -0.39 -7.81
N SER A 8 -5.37 0.89 -8.05
CA SER A 8 -6.55 1.54 -7.49
C SER A 8 -7.86 0.99 -8.05
N SER A 9 -8.96 1.29 -7.38
CA SER A 9 -10.33 0.98 -7.82
C SER A 9 -10.67 1.48 -9.23
N GLY A 10 -10.01 2.56 -9.67
CA GLY A 10 -10.16 3.13 -11.02
C GLY A 10 -9.35 2.41 -12.10
N GLY A 11 -8.61 1.36 -11.73
CA GLY A 11 -7.72 0.62 -12.64
C GLY A 11 -6.33 1.24 -12.81
N GLU A 12 -6.07 2.40 -12.19
CA GLU A 12 -4.77 3.07 -12.25
C GLU A 12 -3.75 2.34 -11.37
N ILE A 13 -2.56 2.09 -11.90
CA ILE A 13 -1.49 1.34 -11.24
C ILE A 13 -0.43 2.31 -10.72
N PHE A 14 -0.02 2.10 -9.47
CA PHE A 14 0.97 2.88 -8.76
C PHE A 14 2.14 1.98 -8.39
N GLU A 15 3.34 2.37 -8.80
CA GLU A 15 4.56 1.67 -8.41
C GLU A 15 5.14 2.33 -7.15
N VAL A 16 5.32 1.54 -6.10
CA VAL A 16 5.72 2.01 -4.77
C VAL A 16 6.83 1.11 -4.25
N ASP A 17 7.87 1.67 -3.63
CA ASP A 17 8.89 0.86 -2.97
C ASP A 17 8.27 -0.03 -1.91
N VAL A 18 8.69 -1.30 -1.88
CA VAL A 18 8.26 -2.27 -0.88
C VAL A 18 8.56 -1.75 0.53
N GLU A 19 9.65 -1.01 0.73
CA GLU A 19 9.94 -0.39 2.04
C GLU A 19 8.90 0.67 2.45
N ILE A 20 8.38 1.45 1.50
CA ILE A 20 7.32 2.44 1.74
C ILE A 20 5.99 1.70 1.98
N ALA A 21 5.70 0.68 1.17
CA ALA A 21 4.52 -0.15 1.32
C ALA A 21 4.49 -0.89 2.68
N LYS A 22 5.65 -1.35 3.16
CA LYS A 22 5.84 -2.00 4.46
C LYS A 22 5.56 -1.11 5.67
N GLN A 23 5.47 0.21 5.49
CA GLN A 23 5.00 1.11 6.55
C GLN A 23 3.54 0.84 6.93
N SER A 24 2.73 0.39 5.98
CA SER A 24 1.38 -0.09 6.26
C SER A 24 1.46 -1.54 6.72
N VAL A 25 1.04 -1.81 7.96
CA VAL A 25 0.99 -3.18 8.51
C VAL A 25 0.13 -4.08 7.62
N THR A 26 -1.00 -3.57 7.14
CA THR A 26 -1.91 -4.30 6.23
C THR A 26 -1.23 -4.69 4.94
N ILE A 27 -0.55 -3.75 4.26
CA ILE A 27 0.15 -4.04 3.00
C ILE A 27 1.32 -4.97 3.28
N LYS A 28 2.09 -4.74 4.34
CA LYS A 28 3.19 -5.62 4.76
C LYS A 28 2.71 -7.08 4.90
N THR A 29 1.67 -7.33 5.69
CA THR A 29 1.13 -8.69 5.88
C THR A 29 0.64 -9.29 4.57
N MET A 30 0.02 -8.49 3.71
CA MET A 30 -0.40 -8.95 2.38
C MET A 30 0.80 -9.35 1.49
N LEU A 31 1.91 -8.60 1.56
CA LEU A 31 3.13 -8.96 0.84
C LEU A 31 3.76 -10.25 1.37
N GLU A 32 3.83 -10.37 2.70
CA GLU A 32 4.37 -11.55 3.38
C GLU A 32 3.54 -12.81 3.06
N ASP A 33 2.20 -12.69 3.01
CA ASP A 33 1.30 -13.79 2.68
C ASP A 33 1.40 -14.20 1.21
N LEU A 34 1.59 -13.22 0.31
CA LEU A 34 1.76 -13.47 -1.12
C LEU A 34 3.20 -13.85 -1.51
N GLY A 35 4.16 -13.78 -0.58
CA GLY A 35 5.59 -14.04 -0.82
C GLY A 35 6.26 -13.00 -1.73
N MET A 36 5.72 -11.79 -1.79
CA MET A 36 6.12 -10.74 -2.74
C MET A 36 7.22 -9.80 -2.19
N ASP A 37 7.83 -10.14 -1.06
CA ASP A 37 8.79 -9.28 -0.36
C ASP A 37 10.09 -8.99 -1.13
N ASP A 38 10.47 -9.86 -2.07
CA ASP A 38 11.76 -9.84 -2.77
C ASP A 38 11.64 -9.81 -4.32
N GLU A 39 10.44 -10.04 -4.88
CA GLU A 39 10.22 -10.11 -6.33
C GLU A 39 9.65 -8.79 -6.87
N GLY A 40 10.50 -8.03 -7.57
CA GLY A 40 10.16 -6.70 -8.11
C GLY A 40 9.29 -6.68 -9.37
N ASP A 41 8.69 -7.80 -9.78
CA ASP A 41 7.78 -7.85 -10.93
C ASP A 41 6.64 -8.85 -10.68
N VAL A 42 5.75 -8.47 -9.76
CA VAL A 42 4.53 -9.20 -9.45
C VAL A 42 3.31 -8.49 -10.01
N ASP A 43 2.24 -9.27 -10.25
CA ASP A 43 0.96 -8.75 -10.69
C ASP A 43 0.46 -7.61 -9.78
N PRO A 44 -0.19 -6.59 -10.36
CA PRO A 44 -0.63 -5.44 -9.59
C PRO A 44 -1.67 -5.87 -8.54
N VAL A 45 -1.42 -5.51 -7.28
CA VAL A 45 -2.33 -5.80 -6.17
C VAL A 45 -3.57 -4.90 -6.27
N PRO A 46 -4.76 -5.46 -6.50
CA PRO A 46 -5.97 -4.67 -6.67
C PRO A 46 -6.50 -4.17 -5.32
N LEU A 47 -6.69 -2.86 -5.22
CA LEU A 47 -7.30 -2.14 -4.11
C LEU A 47 -8.66 -1.57 -4.56
N PRO A 48 -9.70 -2.41 -4.67
CA PRO A 48 -11.00 -2.03 -5.23
C PRO A 48 -11.74 -0.96 -4.41
N ASN A 49 -11.34 -0.75 -3.16
CA ASN A 49 -11.94 0.24 -2.26
C ASN A 49 -11.13 1.55 -2.19
N VAL A 50 -9.98 1.64 -2.85
CA VAL A 50 -9.09 2.81 -2.76
C VAL A 50 -8.97 3.48 -4.12
N ASN A 51 -9.49 4.70 -4.22
CA ASN A 51 -9.34 5.52 -5.43
C ASN A 51 -7.91 6.02 -5.60
N ALA A 52 -7.49 6.25 -6.84
CA ALA A 52 -6.17 6.77 -7.21
C ALA A 52 -5.72 8.00 -6.39
N ALA A 53 -6.61 8.98 -6.19
CA ALA A 53 -6.31 10.18 -5.41
C ALA A 53 -6.03 9.89 -3.93
N ILE A 54 -6.69 8.89 -3.35
CA ILE A 54 -6.48 8.46 -1.96
C ILE A 54 -5.18 7.69 -1.88
N LEU A 55 -4.97 6.72 -2.78
CA LEU A 55 -3.76 5.91 -2.85
C LEU A 55 -2.51 6.78 -2.97
N LYS A 56 -2.54 7.82 -3.81
CA LYS A 56 -1.46 8.79 -3.95
C LYS A 56 -1.13 9.53 -2.65
N LYS A 57 -2.16 9.93 -1.88
CA LYS A 57 -1.97 10.57 -0.57
C LYS A 57 -1.41 9.59 0.46
N VAL A 58 -1.87 8.34 0.46
CA VAL A 58 -1.35 7.27 1.33
C VAL A 58 0.13 7.05 1.04
N ILE A 59 0.51 6.90 -0.23
CA ILE A 59 1.89 6.72 -0.65
C ILE A 59 2.75 7.92 -0.21
N GLN A 60 2.29 9.15 -0.43
CA GLN A 60 2.99 10.34 0.06
C GLN A 60 3.12 10.35 1.59
N GLY A 61 2.08 9.96 2.31
CA GLY A 61 2.08 9.83 3.77
C GLY A 61 3.12 8.83 4.26
N CYS A 62 3.12 7.61 3.70
CA CYS A 62 4.12 6.57 3.99
C CYS A 62 5.55 6.94 3.54
N THR A 63 5.69 7.89 2.62
CA THR A 63 7.01 8.41 2.24
C THR A 63 7.52 9.42 3.28
N HIS A 64 6.63 10.24 3.85
CA HIS A 64 6.97 11.27 4.84
C HIS A 64 7.08 10.74 6.28
N HIS A 65 6.25 9.76 6.65
CA HIS A 65 6.23 9.14 7.98
C HIS A 65 7.17 7.93 8.10
N LYS A 66 8.22 7.84 7.26
CA LYS A 66 9.28 6.82 7.43
C LYS A 66 9.87 6.78 8.84
N ASP A 67 9.80 7.89 9.58
CA ASP A 67 10.32 8.08 10.94
C ASP A 67 9.24 8.19 12.04
N ASP A 68 7.94 8.25 11.69
CA ASP A 68 6.86 8.51 12.64
C ASP A 68 6.12 7.21 12.97
N PRO A 69 5.79 6.93 14.24
CA PRO A 69 5.12 5.69 14.63
C PRO A 69 3.80 5.51 13.86
N PRO A 70 3.46 4.28 13.44
CA PRO A 70 2.24 4.06 12.69
C PRO A 70 1.04 4.55 13.50
N PRO A 71 0.09 5.28 12.89
CA PRO A 71 -1.16 5.59 13.56
C PRO A 71 -1.84 4.26 13.95
N PRO A 72 -2.57 4.22 15.10
CA PRO A 72 -3.32 3.04 15.47
C PRO A 72 -4.23 2.66 14.29
N GLU A 73 -4.34 1.35 14.05
CA GLU A 73 -5.14 0.73 12.98
C GLU A 73 -6.57 1.33 12.95
N ASP A 74 -6.80 2.36 12.12
CA ASP A 74 -8.13 2.90 11.86
C ASP A 74 -8.75 2.06 10.73
N GLY A 75 -9.03 0.81 11.08
CA GLY A 75 -9.98 0.00 10.36
C GLY A 75 -11.36 0.35 10.89
N GLU A 76 -12.03 1.36 10.33
CA GLU A 76 -13.47 1.56 10.50
C GLU A 76 -14.02 2.56 9.47
N ASP A 77 -14.18 2.10 8.21
CA ASP A 77 -15.23 2.61 7.33
C ASP A 77 -16.58 2.29 7.98
N LYS A 78 -16.95 3.12 8.96
CA LYS A 78 -18.26 3.18 9.58
C LYS A 78 -19.25 3.67 8.52
N LYS A 79 -19.84 2.73 7.79
CA LYS A 79 -21.04 2.99 7.02
C LYS A 79 -22.24 2.61 7.90
N GLU A 80 -22.87 3.65 8.43
CA GLU A 80 -24.15 3.62 9.18
C GLU A 80 -25.23 2.75 8.52
#